data_AF-A0A1Y1YS95-F1
#
_entry.id   AF-A0A1Y1YS95-F1
#
_cell.length_a   1.000
_cell.length_b   1.000
_cell.length_c   1.000
_cell.angle_alpha   90.00
_cell.angle_beta   90.00
_cell.angle_gamma   90.00
#
_symmetry.space_group_name_H-M   'P 1'
#
loop_
_entity.id
_entity.type
_entity.pdbx_description
1 polymer ?
#
loop_
_entity_poly.entity_id
_entity_poly.type
_entity_poly.pdbx_seq_one_letter_code
_entity_poly.pdbx_strand_id
1 'polypeptide(L)'
;MPKTFQEAVSLTKGLGISYLWIDSLCIIQGSEEDWLHESKHMAAIYRGATLMIAAAGARDATEGLFMKQRTFSKPTRLPYIHNGYPDGQFYMMHIDVPLALRRNPLHGCPLRERGWAFQEWYLAQRAAGLSTESNTFRLKLFN
;
A
#
# COMPACT_ATOMS: atom_id res chain seq x y z
N MET A 1 13.86 -15.20 1.20
CA MET A 1 13.09 -13.95 1.32
C MET A 1 11.66 -14.19 0.84
N PRO A 2 10.63 -13.86 1.64
CA PRO A 2 9.23 -14.07 1.29
C PRO A 2 8.82 -13.41 -0.03
N LYS A 3 7.81 -13.96 -0.71
CA LYS A 3 7.36 -13.49 -2.04
C LYS A 3 6.86 -12.05 -2.00
N THR A 4 6.09 -11.69 -0.96
CA THR A 4 5.59 -10.31 -0.77
C THR A 4 6.72 -9.30 -0.72
N PHE A 5 7.88 -9.66 -0.15
CA PHE A 5 9.03 -8.74 -0.06
C PHE A 5 9.71 -8.59 -1.41
N GLN A 6 9.88 -9.68 -2.16
CA GLN A 6 10.44 -9.63 -3.52
C GLN A 6 9.59 -8.78 -4.46
N GLU A 7 8.27 -8.92 -4.37
CA GLU A 7 7.33 -8.13 -5.17
C GLU A 7 7.25 -6.68 -4.69
N ALA A 8 7.38 -6.42 -3.38
CA ALA A 8 7.48 -5.06 -2.84
C ALA A 8 8.74 -4.35 -3.36
N VAL A 9 9.89 -5.03 -3.39
CA VAL A 9 11.13 -4.50 -3.98
C VAL A 9 10.93 -4.19 -5.47
N SER A 10 10.32 -5.11 -6.21
CA SER A 10 10.06 -4.93 -7.65
C SER A 10 9.11 -3.75 -7.90
N LEU A 11 8.05 -3.62 -7.10
CA LEU A 11 7.12 -2.50 -7.18
C LEU A 11 7.81 -1.17 -6.85
N THR A 12 8.58 -1.13 -5.78
CA THR A 12 9.30 0.07 -5.33
C THR A 12 10.28 0.57 -6.39
N LYS A 13 11.05 -0.35 -7.00
CA LYS A 13 11.92 -0.04 -8.15
C LYS A 13 11.14 0.44 -9.36
N GLY A 14 10.02 -0.20 -9.69
CA GLY A 14 9.17 0.19 -10.82
C GLY A 14 8.53 1.58 -10.64
N LEU A 15 8.35 2.04 -9.40
CA LEU A 15 7.89 3.38 -9.05
C LEU A 15 9.02 4.42 -9.00
N GLY A 16 10.27 4.03 -9.25
CA GLY A 16 11.43 4.93 -9.16
C GLY A 16 11.82 5.32 -7.73
N ILE A 17 11.35 4.57 -6.73
CA ILE A 17 11.68 4.81 -5.31
C ILE A 17 12.88 3.92 -4.95
N SER A 18 13.89 4.51 -4.29
CA SER A 18 15.13 3.82 -3.96
C SER A 18 15.11 3.09 -2.61
N TYR A 19 14.17 3.45 -1.73
CA TYR A 19 14.13 2.97 -0.34
C TYR A 19 12.83 2.22 -0.06
N LEU A 20 12.96 1.07 0.60
CA LEU A 20 11.86 0.25 1.07
C LEU A 20 12.13 -0.11 2.54
N TRP A 21 11.18 0.21 3.41
CA TRP A 21 11.23 -0.17 4.82
C TRP A 21 10.25 -1.31 5.07
N ILE A 22 10.72 -2.39 5.68
CA ILE A 22 9.93 -3.54 6.12
C ILE A 22 10.41 -3.87 7.53
N ASP A 23 9.52 -3.82 8.52
CA ASP A 23 9.82 -4.05 9.94
C ASP A 23 10.75 -5.25 10.20
N SER A 24 10.42 -6.40 9.62
CA SER A 24 11.16 -7.66 9.74
C SER A 24 12.52 -7.70 9.04
N LEU A 25 12.84 -6.69 8.21
CA LEU A 25 14.15 -6.54 7.56
C LEU A 25 14.95 -5.36 8.14
N CYS A 26 14.28 -4.32 8.62
CA CYS A 26 14.90 -3.09 9.08
C CYS A 26 15.12 -3.06 10.59
N ILE A 27 14.41 -3.90 11.36
CA ILE A 27 14.59 -4.06 12.81
C ILE A 27 15.34 -5.37 13.06
N ILE A 28 16.34 -5.33 13.95
CA ILE A 28 17.12 -6.50 14.38
C ILE A 28 16.22 -7.42 15.20
N GLN A 29 15.91 -8.58 14.64
CA GLN A 29 15.04 -9.57 15.28
C GLN A 29 15.71 -10.17 16.52
N GLY A 30 14.98 -10.24 17.63
CA GLY A 30 15.48 -10.75 18.91
C GLY A 30 16.27 -9.73 19.75
N SER A 31 16.44 -8.50 19.27
CA SER A 31 17.03 -7.40 20.04
C SER A 31 15.92 -6.51 20.60
N GLU A 32 15.70 -6.57 21.92
CA GLU A 32 14.75 -5.70 22.60
C GLU A 32 15.17 -4.22 22.51
N GLU A 33 16.48 -3.95 22.60
CA GLU A 33 17.04 -2.61 22.51
C GLU A 33 16.76 -1.97 21.14
N ASP A 34 17.01 -2.71 20.06
CA ASP A 34 16.77 -2.23 18.69
C ASP A 34 15.26 -2.06 18.43
N TRP A 35 14.45 -3.00 18.91
CA TRP A 35 13.00 -2.88 18.83
C TRP A 35 12.48 -1.63 19.57
N LEU A 36 12.99 -1.35 20.77
CA LEU A 36 12.64 -0.15 21.54
C LEU A 36 13.10 1.14 20.86
N HIS A 37 14.21 1.11 20.12
CA HIS A 37 14.66 2.23 19.33
C HIS A 37 13.74 2.47 18.13
N GLU A 38 13.56 1.46 17.27
CA GLU A 38 12.81 1.56 16.02
C GLU A 38 11.31 1.79 16.25
N SER A 39 10.70 1.16 17.27
CA SER A 39 9.27 1.35 17.59
C SER A 39 8.90 2.80 17.90
N LYS A 40 9.81 3.57 18.51
CA LYS A 40 9.63 5.02 18.74
C LYS A 40 9.60 5.81 17.44
N HIS A 41 10.28 5.34 16.41
CA HIS A 41 10.39 5.98 15.10
C HIS A 41 9.32 5.52 14.10
N MET A 42 8.68 4.36 14.32
CA MET A 42 7.65 3.80 13.42
C MET A 42 6.58 4.82 13.02
N ALA A 43 6.11 5.65 13.95
CA ALA A 43 5.11 6.67 13.63
C ALA A 43 5.62 7.71 12.62
N ALA A 44 6.87 8.16 12.79
CA ALA A 44 7.51 9.09 11.87
C ALA A 44 7.80 8.44 10.51
N ILE A 45 8.20 7.17 10.50
CA ILE A 45 8.43 6.38 9.28
C ILE A 45 7.14 6.31 8.46
N TYR A 46 6.02 5.87 9.04
CA TYR A 46 4.76 5.79 8.29
C TYR A 46 4.24 7.16 7.84
N ARG A 47 4.41 8.19 8.67
CA ARG A 47 4.00 9.56 8.31
C ARG A 47 4.86 10.16 7.19
N GLY A 48 6.16 9.86 7.18
CA GLY A 48 7.12 10.35 6.19
C GLY A 48 7.25 9.49 4.94
N ALA A 49 6.66 8.30 4.93
CA ALA A 49 6.72 7.39 3.79
C ALA A 49 6.11 8.02 2.53
N THR A 50 6.82 7.91 1.40
CA THR A 50 6.31 8.36 0.09
C THR A 50 5.06 7.58 -0.30
N LEU A 51 5.03 6.28 -0.02
CA LEU A 51 3.90 5.39 -0.25
C LEU A 51 3.96 4.23 0.72
N MET A 52 2.86 3.95 1.42
CA MET A 52 2.67 2.71 2.16
C MET A 52 2.04 1.65 1.22
N ILE A 53 2.64 0.46 1.15
CA ILE A 53 2.13 -0.67 0.36
C ILE A 53 1.49 -1.68 1.31
N ALA A 54 0.19 -1.93 1.17
CA ALA A 54 -0.52 -2.98 1.89
C ALA A 54 -0.77 -4.19 0.99
N ALA A 55 -0.25 -5.34 1.39
CA ALA A 55 -0.59 -6.66 0.83
C ALA A 55 -1.97 -7.13 1.30
N ALA A 56 -3.03 -6.34 1.06
CA ALA A 56 -4.36 -6.57 1.63
C ALA A 56 -4.99 -7.91 1.20
N GLY A 57 -4.65 -8.45 0.03
CA GLY A 57 -5.13 -9.76 -0.41
C GLY A 57 -4.35 -10.95 0.16
N ALA A 58 -3.19 -10.71 0.78
CA ALA A 58 -2.30 -11.76 1.24
C ALA A 58 -2.58 -12.13 2.70
N ARG A 59 -2.66 -13.43 2.99
CA ARG A 59 -2.75 -13.95 4.36
C ARG A 59 -1.42 -13.81 5.11
N ASP A 60 -0.32 -13.98 4.40
CA ASP A 60 1.03 -13.85 4.95
C ASP A 60 2.04 -13.38 3.88
N ALA A 61 3.31 -13.27 4.27
CA ALA A 61 4.37 -12.75 3.40
C ALA A 61 4.75 -13.71 2.23
N THR A 62 4.21 -14.92 2.18
CA THR A 62 4.50 -15.94 1.16
C THR A 62 3.57 -15.85 -0.06
N GLU A 63 2.37 -15.27 0.08
CA GLU A 63 1.38 -15.25 -1.00
C GLU A 63 1.70 -14.20 -2.10
N GLY A 64 2.33 -13.08 -1.74
CA GLY A 64 2.73 -12.01 -2.65
C GLY A 64 1.79 -10.79 -2.68
N LEU A 65 2.23 -9.72 -3.34
CA LEU A 65 1.47 -8.53 -3.70
C LEU A 65 0.68 -8.69 -5.00
N PHE A 66 1.22 -9.42 -5.97
CA PHE A 66 0.65 -9.53 -7.31
C PHE A 66 -0.17 -10.82 -7.43
N MET A 67 -1.41 -10.76 -6.96
CA MET A 67 -2.35 -11.88 -7.10
C MET A 67 -2.62 -12.20 -8.57
N LYS A 68 -2.55 -13.49 -8.92
CA LYS A 68 -2.66 -13.99 -10.31
C LYS A 68 -4.05 -13.83 -10.92
N GLN A 69 -5.10 -13.86 -10.09
CA GLN A 69 -6.48 -13.65 -10.52
C GLN A 69 -6.91 -12.24 -10.13
N ARG A 70 -6.86 -11.32 -11.10
CA ARG A 70 -7.50 -10.01 -10.98
C ARG A 70 -8.89 -10.14 -11.58
N THR A 71 -9.92 -9.96 -10.77
CA THR A 71 -11.32 -10.04 -11.21
C THR A 71 -11.83 -8.70 -11.77
N PHE A 72 -10.99 -7.66 -11.83
CA PHE A 72 -11.40 -6.30 -12.21
C PHE A 72 -11.05 -5.98 -13.67
N SER A 73 -11.91 -5.17 -14.28
CA SER A 73 -11.76 -4.64 -15.63
C SER A 73 -10.46 -3.84 -15.79
N LYS A 74 -9.83 -3.92 -16.96
CA LYS A 74 -8.67 -3.09 -17.30
C LYS A 74 -9.05 -1.61 -17.16
N PRO A 75 -8.18 -0.76 -16.57
CA PRO A 75 -8.47 0.66 -16.45
C PRO A 75 -8.52 1.34 -17.82
N THR A 76 -9.50 2.22 -18.01
CA THR A 76 -9.63 3.07 -19.19
C THR A 76 -8.78 4.33 -19.00
N ARG A 77 -7.90 4.59 -19.97
CA ARG A 77 -7.09 5.82 -19.99
C ARG A 77 -7.93 6.98 -20.54
N LEU A 78 -8.09 8.03 -19.74
CA LEU A 78 -8.79 9.26 -20.10
C LEU A 78 -7.77 10.41 -20.16
N PRO A 79 -7.72 11.21 -21.25
CA PRO A 79 -6.88 12.39 -21.28
C PRO A 79 -7.39 13.44 -20.28
N TYR A 80 -6.48 14.08 -19.53
CA TYR A 80 -6.79 15.30 -18.80
C TYR A 80 -6.55 16.49 -19.72
N ILE A 81 -7.56 17.33 -19.89
CA ILE A 81 -7.50 18.54 -20.72
C ILE A 81 -7.57 19.75 -19.80
N HIS A 82 -6.54 20.59 -19.83
CA HIS A 82 -6.49 21.88 -19.14
C HIS A 82 -6.39 22.99 -20.19
N ASN A 83 -7.31 23.96 -20.16
CA ASN A 83 -7.40 25.06 -21.12
C ASN A 83 -7.40 24.62 -22.61
N GLY A 84 -8.02 23.48 -22.91
CA GLY A 84 -8.09 22.94 -24.26
C GLY A 84 -6.85 22.15 -24.71
N TYR A 85 -5.82 22.02 -23.87
CA TYR A 85 -4.61 21.27 -24.16
C TYR A 85 -4.47 20.03 -23.27
N PRO A 86 -3.89 18.93 -23.78
CA PRO A 86 -3.57 17.77 -22.95
C PRO A 86 -2.55 18.15 -21.86
N ASP A 87 -2.95 18.07 -20.60
CA ASP A 87 -2.15 18.43 -19.42
C ASP A 87 -2.00 17.26 -18.44
N GLY A 88 -2.27 16.04 -18.92
CA GLY A 88 -2.12 14.84 -18.11
C GLY A 88 -3.01 13.70 -18.57
N GLN A 89 -3.07 12.67 -17.73
CA GLN A 89 -3.86 11.46 -17.99
C GLN A 89 -4.46 10.97 -16.68
N PHE A 90 -5.73 10.58 -16.73
CA PHE A 90 -6.40 9.83 -15.68
C PHE A 90 -6.58 8.38 -16.10
N TYR A 91 -6.58 7.49 -15.13
CA TYR A 91 -6.97 6.10 -15.32
C TYR A 91 -8.26 5.89 -14.53
N MET A 92 -9.35 5.59 -15.22
CA MET A 92 -10.64 5.30 -14.61
C MET A 92 -10.88 3.79 -14.65
N MET A 93 -11.31 3.23 -13.52
CA MET A 93 -11.66 1.83 -13.39
C MET A 93 -13.04 1.73 -12.74
N HIS A 94 -13.92 0.88 -13.28
CA HIS A 94 -15.13 0.50 -12.58
C HIS A 94 -14.77 -0.43 -11.43
N ILE A 95 -15.07 -0.01 -10.20
CA ILE A 95 -14.79 -0.80 -9.01
C ILE A 95 -16.13 -1.16 -8.36
N ASP A 96 -16.57 -2.40 -8.59
CA ASP A 96 -17.68 -3.06 -7.89
C ASP A 96 -17.20 -3.57 -6.53
N VAL A 97 -16.90 -2.62 -5.63
CA VAL A 97 -16.60 -2.96 -4.23
C VAL A 97 -17.57 -2.25 -3.29
N PRO A 98 -18.00 -2.92 -2.21
CA PRO A 98 -18.75 -2.29 -1.13
C PRO A 98 -18.08 -0.99 -0.66
N LEU A 99 -18.88 0.03 -0.36
CA LEU A 99 -18.43 1.37 0.05
C LEU A 99 -17.41 1.33 1.22
N ALA A 100 -17.49 0.31 2.08
CA ALA A 100 -16.58 0.08 3.19
C ALA A 100 -15.11 -0.14 2.74
N LEU A 101 -14.89 -0.90 1.65
CA LEU A 101 -13.56 -1.13 1.07
C LEU A 101 -12.99 0.14 0.44
N ARG A 102 -13.86 1.00 -0.13
CA ARG A 102 -13.43 2.30 -0.69
C ARG A 102 -12.84 3.24 0.35
N ARG A 103 -13.33 3.21 1.59
CA ARG A 103 -12.85 4.07 2.69
C ARG A 103 -11.61 3.49 3.38
N ASN A 104 -11.52 2.17 3.46
CA ASN A 104 -10.41 1.48 4.10
C ASN A 104 -10.12 0.15 3.36
N PRO A 105 -9.01 0.04 2.61
CA PRO A 105 -8.62 -1.19 1.93
C PRO A 105 -8.16 -2.27 2.90
N LEU A 106 -8.03 -1.96 4.19
CA LEU A 106 -7.86 -2.96 5.23
C LEU A 106 -9.19 -3.58 5.69
N HIS A 107 -10.34 -3.03 5.26
CA HIS A 107 -11.64 -3.53 5.71
C HIS A 107 -11.87 -4.97 5.24
N GLY A 108 -12.11 -5.91 6.17
CA GLY A 108 -12.37 -7.32 5.83
C GLY A 108 -11.14 -8.11 5.36
N CYS A 109 -9.92 -7.57 5.49
CA CYS A 109 -8.70 -8.25 5.07
C CYS A 109 -7.86 -8.75 6.25
N PRO A 110 -6.99 -9.77 6.04
CA PRO A 110 -6.15 -10.35 7.10
C PRO A 110 -5.26 -9.33 7.83
N LEU A 111 -4.79 -8.29 7.13
CA LEU A 111 -3.94 -7.27 7.75
C LEU A 111 -4.65 -6.51 8.89
N ARG A 112 -5.98 -6.40 8.87
CA ARG A 112 -6.73 -5.69 9.93
C ARG A 112 -6.73 -6.43 11.27
N GLU A 113 -6.52 -7.74 11.26
CA GLU A 113 -6.42 -8.54 12.48
C GLU A 113 -5.12 -8.25 13.25
N ARG A 114 -4.16 -7.60 12.60
CA ARG A 114 -2.90 -7.17 13.22
C ARG A 114 -3.09 -5.78 13.82
N GLY A 115 -3.01 -5.68 15.15
CA GLY A 115 -3.23 -4.42 15.88
C GLY A 115 -2.40 -3.24 15.36
N TRP A 116 -1.17 -3.50 14.90
CA TRP A 116 -0.27 -2.50 14.35
C TRP A 116 -0.75 -1.93 13.00
N ALA A 117 -1.43 -2.70 12.16
CA ALA A 117 -1.83 -2.28 10.81
C ALA A 117 -2.76 -1.04 10.82
N PHE A 118 -3.51 -0.83 11.90
CA PHE A 118 -4.31 0.38 12.06
C PHE A 118 -3.43 1.64 12.17
N GLN A 119 -2.35 1.58 12.95
CA GLN A 119 -1.41 2.69 13.10
C GLN A 119 -0.75 3.04 11.76
N GLU A 120 -0.29 2.03 11.02
CA GLU A 120 0.35 2.19 9.71
C GLU A 120 -0.59 2.91 8.73
N TRP A 121 -1.83 2.43 8.66
CA TRP A 121 -2.88 3.02 7.84
C TRP A 121 -3.25 4.43 8.29
N TYR A 122 -3.36 4.66 9.60
CA TYR A 122 -3.75 5.97 10.12
C TYR A 122 -2.67 7.02 9.92
N LEU A 123 -1.38 6.66 9.91
CA LEU A 123 -0.29 7.61 9.77
C LEU A 123 0.15 7.83 8.32
N ALA A 124 0.01 6.83 7.45
CA ALA A 124 0.42 6.93 6.05
C ALA A 124 -0.31 8.06 5.30
N GLN A 125 0.45 8.98 4.70
CA GLN A 125 -0.04 10.07 3.84
C GLN A 125 -0.65 9.54 2.54
N ARG A 126 0.03 8.56 1.95
CA ARG A 126 -0.33 7.88 0.72
C ARG A 126 -0.28 6.39 0.98
N ALA A 127 -1.32 5.67 0.59
CA ALA A 127 -1.39 4.23 0.76
C ALA A 127 -1.97 3.54 -0.46
N ALA A 128 -1.35 2.44 -0.88
CA ALA A 128 -1.82 1.54 -1.91
C ALA A 128 -2.14 0.18 -1.28
N GLY A 129 -3.41 -0.21 -1.28
CA GLY A 129 -3.85 -1.54 -0.89
C GLY A 129 -4.02 -2.42 -2.12
N LEU A 130 -3.34 -3.56 -2.14
CA LEU A 130 -3.42 -4.56 -3.21
C LEU A 130 -4.21 -5.77 -2.68
N SER A 131 -5.44 -5.96 -3.17
CA SER A 131 -6.30 -7.09 -2.79
C SER A 131 -6.74 -7.91 -3.99
N THR A 132 -7.38 -9.05 -3.71
CA THR A 132 -8.03 -9.91 -4.71
C THR A 132 -9.29 -9.29 -5.31
N GLU A 133 -9.87 -8.29 -4.65
CA GLU A 133 -11.15 -7.66 -4.99
C GLU A 133 -11.01 -6.23 -5.54
N SER A 134 -9.93 -5.51 -5.20
CA SER A 134 -9.58 -4.26 -5.84
C SER A 134 -8.16 -3.81 -5.48
N ASN A 135 -7.59 -2.93 -6.31
CA ASN A 135 -6.48 -2.08 -5.88
C ASN A 135 -7.05 -0.74 -5.43
N THR A 136 -6.73 -0.32 -4.21
CA THR A 136 -7.19 0.94 -3.66
C THR A 136 -6.02 1.88 -3.47
N PHE A 137 -6.15 3.11 -3.95
CA PHE A 137 -5.20 4.18 -3.72
C PHE A 137 -5.87 5.25 -2.85
N ARG A 138 -5.25 5.57 -1.72
CA ARG A 138 -5.69 6.65 -0.85
C ARG A 138 -4.61 7.70 -0.73
N LEU A 139 -4.99 8.95 -0.99
CA LEU A 139 -4.22 10.15 -0.68
C LEU A 139 -4.98 10.92 0.40
N LYS A 140 -4.33 11.21 1.54
CA LYS A 140 -4.87 12.17 2.50
C LYS A 140 -4.58 13.57 1.98
N LEU A 141 -5.61 14.28 1.57
CA LEU A 141 -5.54 15.72 1.34
C LEU A 141 -5.64 16.38 2.72
N PHE A 142 -4.58 17.01 3.17
CA PHE A 142 -4.66 17.89 4.34
C PHE A 142 -5.30 19.19 3.85
N ASN A 143 -6.36 19.62 4.54
CA ASN A 143 -6.79 21.01 4.55
C ASN A 143 -5.84 21.82 5.44
#